data_AF-A0A9W8Y787-F1
#
_entry.id   AF-A0A9W8Y787-F1
#
_cell.length_a   1.000
_cell.length_b   1.000
_cell.length_c   1.000
_cell.angle_alpha   90.00
_cell.angle_beta   90.00
_cell.angle_gamma   90.00
#
_symmetry.space_group_name_H-M   'P 1'
#
loop_
_entity.id
_entity.type
_entity.pdbx_description
1 polymer ?
#
loop_
_entity_poly.entity_id
_entity_poly.type
_entity_poly.pdbx_seq_one_letter_code
_entity_poly.pdbx_strand_id
1 'polypeptide(L)'
;MSSLNVYEVIHDVAKGKACIYATSHADTPFGDFKWTNECAAFITLSEDGTKVQKIEEMVDTAFFAEMAKQGAAFGAAQAAEKAKAAQGVEASA
;
A
#
# COMPACT_ATOMS: atom_id res chain seq x y z
N MET A 1 8.49 -4.95 9.59
CA MET A 1 9.31 -3.75 9.30
C MET A 1 8.94 -3.24 7.93
N SER A 2 8.86 -1.93 7.72
CA SER A 2 8.61 -1.33 6.41
C SER A 2 9.81 -0.52 5.92
N SER A 3 9.98 -0.44 4.60
CA SER A 3 11.04 0.33 3.95
C SER A 3 10.57 0.92 2.62
N LEU A 4 11.16 2.06 2.25
CA LEU A 4 11.04 2.67 0.92
C LEU A 4 12.46 2.95 0.41
N ASN A 5 12.81 2.37 -0.73
CA ASN A 5 14.09 2.55 -1.38
C ASN A 5 13.88 3.36 -2.64
N VAL A 6 14.45 4.56 -2.69
CA VAL A 6 14.41 5.44 -3.87
C VAL A 6 15.67 5.20 -4.69
N TYR A 7 15.51 4.87 -5.96
CA TYR A 7 16.61 4.58 -6.89
C TYR A 7 16.94 5.76 -7.80
N GLU A 8 15.93 6.53 -8.19
CA GLU A 8 16.11 7.68 -9.05
C GLU A 8 15.22 8.84 -8.60
N VAL A 9 15.74 10.05 -8.75
CA VAL A 9 15.01 11.30 -8.49
C VAL A 9 15.24 12.25 -9.66
N ILE A 10 14.14 12.70 -10.25
CA ILE A 10 14.13 13.68 -11.35
C ILE A 10 13.40 14.93 -10.85
N HIS A 11 14.01 16.10 -11.04
CA HIS A 11 13.41 17.39 -10.65
C HIS A 11 13.04 18.23 -11.87
N ASP A 12 11.83 18.80 -11.87
CA ASP A 12 11.42 19.93 -12.72
C ASP A 12 11.15 21.13 -11.81
N VAL A 13 12.23 21.76 -11.36
CA VAL A 13 12.21 22.85 -10.37
C VAL A 13 11.37 24.02 -10.85
N ALA A 14 11.45 24.36 -12.14
CA ALA A 14 10.69 25.47 -12.74
C ALA A 14 9.17 25.27 -12.63
N LYS A 15 8.70 24.02 -12.54
CA LYS A 15 7.29 23.69 -12.35
C LYS A 15 6.94 23.21 -10.94
N GLY A 16 7.89 23.23 -10.01
CA GLY A 16 7.69 22.71 -8.66
C GLY A 16 7.33 21.22 -8.63
N LYS A 17 7.95 20.42 -9.51
CA LYS A 17 7.67 18.98 -9.62
C LYS A 17 8.90 18.12 -9.38
N ALA A 18 8.67 16.91 -8.89
CA ALA A 18 9.66 15.85 -8.83
C ALA A 18 9.03 14.53 -9.30
N CYS A 19 9.86 13.61 -9.77
CA CYS A 19 9.49 12.21 -9.98
C CYS A 19 10.50 11.33 -9.27
N ILE A 20 10.03 10.25 -8.65
CA ILE A 20 10.89 9.22 -8.07
C ILE A 20 10.60 7.88 -8.71
N TYR A 21 11.64 7.05 -8.85
CA TYR A 21 11.51 5.61 -9.04
C TYR A 21 11.90 4.90 -7.74
N ALA A 22 11.01 4.05 -7.21
CA ALA A 22 11.19 3.45 -5.90
C ALA A 22 10.60 2.04 -5.80
N THR A 23 11.11 1.26 -4.84
CA THR A 23 10.49 0.04 -4.33
C THR A 23 10.14 0.20 -2.86
N SER A 24 9.08 -0.47 -2.42
CA SER A 24 8.61 -0.44 -1.05
C SER A 24 8.32 -1.84 -0.55
N HIS A 25 8.66 -2.09 0.72
CA HIS A 25 8.44 -3.36 1.38
C HIS A 25 7.74 -3.19 2.72
N ALA A 26 6.86 -4.12 3.07
CA ALA A 26 6.27 -4.21 4.40
C ALA A 26 5.73 -5.62 4.70
N ASP A 27 5.55 -5.91 6.00
CA ASP A 27 4.75 -7.05 6.43
C ASP A 27 3.27 -6.81 6.15
N THR A 28 2.54 -7.87 5.83
CA THR A 28 1.07 -7.83 5.69
C THR A 28 0.43 -8.82 6.67
N PRO A 29 -0.86 -8.65 6.99
CA PRO A 29 -1.58 -9.64 7.79
C PRO A 29 -1.98 -10.88 6.98
N PHE A 30 -1.60 -10.97 5.70
CA PHE A 30 -2.01 -12.04 4.77
C PHE A 30 -1.07 -13.26 4.83
N GLY A 31 -0.62 -13.65 6.02
CA GLY A 31 0.33 -14.74 6.23
C GLY A 31 1.72 -14.42 5.65
N ASP A 32 2.22 -15.30 4.79
CA ASP A 32 3.57 -15.18 4.19
C ASP A 32 3.64 -14.15 3.05
N PHE A 33 2.49 -13.66 2.57
CA PHE A 33 2.47 -12.65 1.53
C PHE A 33 3.01 -11.31 2.07
N LYS A 34 4.02 -10.74 1.41
CA LYS A 34 4.65 -9.47 1.81
C LYS A 34 4.27 -8.36 0.84
N TRP A 35 4.14 -7.14 1.35
CA TRP A 35 4.05 -5.97 0.49
C TRP A 35 5.38 -5.79 -0.20
N THR A 36 5.38 -5.81 -1.53
CA THR A 36 6.56 -5.62 -2.37
C THR A 36 6.13 -4.88 -3.62
N ASN A 37 6.02 -3.56 -3.52
CA ASN A 37 5.52 -2.73 -4.62
C ASN A 37 6.65 -1.91 -5.24
N GLU A 38 6.66 -1.87 -6.56
CA GLU A 38 7.50 -1.02 -7.39
C GLU A 38 6.65 0.12 -7.94
N CYS A 39 7.15 1.35 -7.88
CA CYS A 39 6.41 2.49 -8.42
C CYS A 39 7.30 3.60 -8.97
N ALA A 40 6.69 4.37 -9.88
CA ALA A 40 7.12 5.73 -10.18
C ALA A 40 6.08 6.72 -9.62
N ALA A 41 6.52 7.70 -8.83
CA ALA A 41 5.62 8.68 -8.22
C ALA A 41 5.99 10.10 -8.67
N PHE A 42 5.02 10.77 -9.31
CA PHE A 42 5.11 12.18 -9.67
C PHE A 42 4.55 13.03 -8.54
N ILE A 43 5.36 13.95 -8.04
CA ILE A 43 5.06 14.80 -6.90
C ILE A 43 4.98 16.24 -7.41
N THR A 44 3.85 16.90 -7.18
CA THR A 44 3.68 18.34 -7.41
C THR A 44 3.66 19.05 -6.09
N LEU A 45 4.51 20.05 -5.92
CA LEU A 45 4.63 20.86 -4.71
C LEU A 45 3.72 22.10 -4.78
N SER A 46 3.56 22.75 -3.63
CA SER A 46 2.99 24.09 -3.56
C SER A 46 3.89 25.14 -4.21
N GLU A 47 3.32 26.30 -4.52
CA GLU A 47 4.06 27.41 -5.16
C GLU A 47 5.27 27.84 -4.33
N ASP A 48 5.16 27.82 -3.00
CA ASP A 48 6.28 28.07 -2.07
C ASP A 48 7.21 26.86 -1.87
N GLY A 49 6.91 25.72 -2.49
CA GLY A 49 7.68 24.47 -2.41
C GLY A 49 7.59 23.73 -1.07
N THR A 50 6.79 24.19 -0.10
CA THR A 50 6.82 23.66 1.27
C THR A 50 5.91 22.47 1.52
N LYS A 51 4.94 22.22 0.63
CA LYS A 51 3.96 21.14 0.77
C LYS A 51 3.82 20.35 -0.51
N VAL A 52 3.45 19.09 -0.40
CA VAL A 52 2.96 18.29 -1.53
C VAL A 52 1.51 18.66 -1.79
N GLN A 53 1.19 19.09 -3.01
CA GLN A 53 -0.18 19.32 -3.46
C GLN A 53 -0.79 18.09 -4.14
N LYS A 54 0.02 17.31 -4.86
CA LYS A 54 -0.45 16.14 -5.63
C LYS A 54 0.63 15.07 -5.67
N ILE A 55 0.20 13.82 -5.56
CA ILE A 55 1.00 12.63 -5.87
C ILE A 55 0.23 11.83 -6.92
N GLU A 56 0.91 11.43 -7.98
CA GLU A 56 0.40 10.49 -8.99
C GLU A 56 1.35 9.30 -9.03
N GLU A 57 0.83 8.11 -8.70
CA GLU A 57 1.62 6.89 -8.59
C GLU A 57 1.30 5.95 -9.75
N MET A 58 2.34 5.58 -10.50
CA MET A 58 2.31 4.48 -11.44
C MET A 58 2.82 3.25 -10.70
N VAL A 59 1.92 2.34 -10.36
CA VAL A 59 2.20 1.17 -9.53
C VAL A 59 2.19 -0.12 -10.35
N ASP A 60 2.80 -1.17 -9.81
CA ASP A 60 2.64 -2.52 -10.36
C ASP A 60 1.19 -3.03 -10.16
N THR A 61 0.39 -2.89 -11.21
CA THR A 61 -1.02 -3.33 -11.20
C THR A 61 -1.19 -4.84 -11.04
N ALA A 62 -0.22 -5.65 -11.46
CA ALA A 62 -0.28 -7.10 -11.27
C ALA A 62 -0.09 -7.45 -9.78
N PHE A 63 0.85 -6.78 -9.12
CA PHE A 63 1.02 -6.89 -7.67
C PHE A 63 -0.25 -6.48 -6.91
N PHE A 64 -0.86 -5.35 -7.27
CA PHE A 64 -2.11 -4.89 -6.63
C PHE A 64 -3.29 -5.83 -6.87
N ALA A 65 -3.37 -6.49 -8.02
CA ALA A 65 -4.40 -7.50 -8.28
C ALA A 65 -4.25 -8.71 -7.33
N GLU A 66 -3.02 -9.21 -7.13
CA GLU A 66 -2.78 -10.29 -6.16
C GLU A 66 -3.01 -9.81 -4.73
N MET A 67 -2.60 -8.59 -4.37
CA MET A 67 -2.85 -8.01 -3.05
C MET A 67 -4.36 -7.95 -2.75
N ALA A 68 -5.19 -7.56 -3.72
CA ALA A 68 -6.65 -7.54 -3.56
C ALA A 68 -7.23 -8.94 -3.28
N LYS A 69 -6.74 -9.97 -3.98
CA LYS A 69 -7.14 -11.36 -3.76
C LYS A 69 -6.77 -11.85 -2.35
N GLN A 70 -5.56 -11.53 -1.89
CA GLN A 70 -5.11 -11.86 -0.54
C GLN A 70 -5.94 -11.14 0.53
N GLY A 71 -6.25 -9.86 0.31
CA GLY A 71 -7.12 -9.08 1.19
C GLY A 71 -8.54 -9.64 1.29
N ALA A 72 -9.12 -10.08 0.17
CA ALA A 72 -10.43 -10.72 0.17
C ALA A 72 -10.43 -12.04 0.96
N ALA A 73 -9.41 -12.88 0.77
CA ALA A 73 -9.26 -14.13 1.51
C ALA A 73 -9.11 -13.89 3.02
N PHE A 74 -8.28 -12.90 3.40
CA PHE A 74 -8.11 -12.51 4.79
C PHE A 74 -9.42 -12.00 5.42
N GLY A 75 -10.16 -11.14 4.71
CA GLY A 75 -11.45 -10.64 5.16
C GLY A 75 -12.47 -11.76 5.39
N ALA A 76 -12.54 -12.74 4.48
CA ALA A 76 -13.41 -13.90 4.62
C ALA A 76 -13.02 -14.77 5.84
N ALA A 77 -11.73 -15.00 6.06
CA ALA A 77 -11.23 -15.74 7.22
C ALA A 77 -11.59 -15.04 8.54
N GLN A 78 -11.36 -13.72 8.61
CA GLN A 78 -11.71 -12.91 9.78
C GLN A 78 -13.22 -12.95 10.09
N ALA A 79 -14.07 -12.91 9.05
CA ALA A 79 -15.52 -13.02 9.23
C ALA A 79 -15.94 -14.40 9.75
N ALA A 80 -15.33 -15.47 9.22
CA ALA A 80 -15.61 -16.85 9.66
C ALA A 80 -15.20 -17.08 11.12
N GLU A 81 -14.03 -16.59 11.52
CA GLU A 81 -13.56 -16.70 12.91
C GLU A 81 -14.46 -15.93 13.89
N LYS A 82 -14.90 -14.73 13.51
CA LYS A 82 -15.85 -13.95 14.32
C LYS A 82 -17.20 -14.68 14.47
N ALA A 83 -17.69 -15.32 13.41
CA ALA A 83 -18.94 -16.08 13.46
C ALA A 83 -18.85 -17.29 14.40
N LYS A 84 -17.74 -18.04 14.36
CA LYS A 84 -17.49 -19.16 15.29
C LYS A 84 -17.43 -18.68 16.74
N ALA A 85 -16.76 -17.55 16.99
CA ALA A 85 -16.67 -16.98 18.33
C ALA A 85 -18.06 -16.58 18.88
N ALA A 86 -18.94 -16.02 18.04
CA ALA A 86 -20.32 -15.69 18.44
C ALA A 86 -21.15 -16.95 18.77
N GLN A 87 -21.03 -18.00 17.95
CA GLN A 87 -21.74 -19.27 18.17
C GLN A 87 -21.25 -20.03 19.40
N GLY A 88 -19.95 -19.95 19.72
CA GLY A 88 -19.38 -20.56 20.92
C GLY A 88 -19.85 -19.89 22.22
N VAL A 89 -20.17 -18.59 22.17
CA VAL A 89 -20.77 -17.87 23.32
C VAL A 89 -22.23 -18.29 23.51
N GLU A 90 -23.02 -18.38 22.44
CA GLU A 90 -24.43 -18.79 22.51
C GLU A 90 -24.64 -20.25 22.95
N ALA A 91 -23.71 -21.17 22.63
CA ALA A 91 -23.81 -22.57 23.07
C ALA A 91 -23.44 -22.79 24.55
N SER A 92 -22.96 -21.76 25.24
CA SER A 92 -22.50 -21.81 26.64
C SER A 92 -23.40 -21.05 27.64
N ALA A 93 -24.50 -20.46 27.14
CA ALA A 93 -25.52 -19.74 27.91
C ALA A 93 -26.82 -20.56 28.01
#